data_AF-A0A969VYM4-F1
#
_entry.id   AF-A0A969VYM4-F1
#
_cell.length_a   1.000
_cell.length_b   1.000
_cell.length_c   1.000
_cell.angle_alpha   90.00
_cell.angle_beta   90.00
_cell.angle_gamma   90.00
#
_symmetry.space_group_name_H-M   'P 1'
#
loop_
_entity.id
_entity.type
_entity.pdbx_description
1 polymer ?
#
loop_
_entity_poly.entity_id
_entity_poly.type
_entity_poly.pdbx_seq_one_letter_code
_entity_poly.pdbx_strand_id
1 'polypeptide(L)' 'MNSVIRMHQARHRTLNQPLIDLKRLYWNCRAFLEGKRRRRCPYQHLGIKLSTYDCWELLQMAPEKLAQELSSQGLAV' A
#
# COMPACT_ATOMS: atom_id res chain seq x y z
N MET A 1 20.33 19.15 -9.53
CA MET A 1 19.25 18.15 -9.75
C MET A 1 19.88 16.90 -10.38
N ASN A 2 20.15 15.85 -9.57
CA ASN A 2 21.08 14.75 -9.89
C ASN A 2 20.60 13.84 -11.03
N SER A 3 21.51 13.45 -11.93
CA SER A 3 21.29 12.53 -13.06
C SER A 3 20.68 11.18 -12.62
N VAL A 4 21.04 10.70 -11.44
CA VAL A 4 20.50 9.47 -10.81
C VAL A 4 18.99 9.58 -10.57
N ILE A 5 18.51 10.74 -10.09
CA ILE A 5 17.07 10.98 -9.89
C ILE A 5 16.35 10.98 -11.24
N ARG A 6 16.94 11.58 -12.28
CA ARG A 6 16.39 11.57 -13.65
C ARG A 6 16.39 10.16 -14.26
N MET A 7 17.39 9.33 -13.98
CA MET A 7 17.45 7.94 -14.44
C MET A 7 16.38 7.07 -13.77
N HIS A 8 16.19 7.24 -12.46
CA HIS A 8 15.09 6.59 -11.75
C HIS A 8 13.73 7.04 -12.30
N GLN A 9 13.50 8.35 -12.43
CA GLN A 9 12.28 8.89 -13.03
C GLN A 9 12.08 8.41 -14.47
N ALA A 10 13.14 8.33 -15.28
CA ALA A 10 13.09 7.82 -16.64
C ALA A 10 12.63 6.35 -16.71
N ARG A 11 13.11 5.49 -15.80
CA ARG A 11 12.63 4.11 -15.65
C ARG A 11 11.16 4.03 -15.19
N HIS A 12 10.66 5.09 -14.57
CA HIS A 12 9.27 5.20 -14.13
C HIS A 12 8.37 5.96 -15.14
N ARG A 13 8.89 6.46 -16.27
CA ARG A 13 8.09 7.22 -17.27
C ARG A 13 6.93 6.42 -17.87
N THR A 14 7.02 5.09 -17.88
CA THR A 14 5.96 4.20 -18.39
C THR A 14 4.97 3.77 -17.31
N LEU A 15 5.27 4.03 -16.03
CA LEU A 15 4.37 3.72 -14.93
C LEU A 15 3.48 4.94 -14.68
N ASN A 16 2.24 4.87 -15.14
CA ASN A 16 1.23 5.85 -14.79
C ASN A 16 0.97 5.83 -13.27
N GLN A 17 0.44 6.94 -12.74
CA GLN A 17 0.16 7.08 -11.31
C GLN A 17 -0.69 5.92 -10.75
N PRO A 18 -1.74 5.42 -11.44
CA PRO A 18 -2.50 4.25 -10.99
C PRO A 18 -1.66 2.97 -10.78
N LEU A 19 -0.70 2.69 -11.66
CA LEU A 19 0.19 1.53 -11.50
C LEU A 19 1.14 1.68 -10.30
N ILE A 20 1.57 2.91 -10.01
CA ILE A 20 2.38 3.20 -8.82
C ILE A 20 1.56 2.94 -7.54
N ASP A 21 0.30 3.38 -7.52
CA ASP A 21 -0.57 3.21 -6.36
C ASP A 21 -0.96 1.73 -6.15
N LEU A 22 -1.19 0.98 -7.23
CA LEU A 22 -1.37 -0.47 -7.17
C LEU A 22 -0.15 -1.18 -6.56
N LYS A 23 1.06 -0.79 -6.98
CA LYS A 23 2.29 -1.32 -6.40
C LYS A 23 2.41 -0.98 -4.91
N ARG A 24 2.07 0.25 -4.52
CA ARG A 24 2.08 0.66 -3.10
C ARG A 24 1.11 -0.18 -2.28
N LEU A 25 -0.11 -0.39 -2.78
CA LEU A 25 -1.11 -1.24 -2.13
C LEU A 25 -0.55 -2.64 -1.89
N TYR A 26 -0.03 -3.29 -2.94
CA TYR A 26 0.56 -4.62 -2.83
C TYR A 26 1.65 -4.71 -1.75
N TRP A 27 2.61 -3.79 -1.76
CA TRP A 27 3.71 -3.81 -0.79
C TRP A 27 3.26 -3.51 0.64
N ASN A 28 2.24 -2.68 0.84
CA ASN A 28 1.72 -2.38 2.17
C ASN A 28 0.86 -3.50 2.76
N CYS A 29 0.25 -4.32 1.90
CA CYS A 29 -0.50 -5.51 2.26
C CYS A 29 0.41 -6.73 2.50
N ARG A 30 1.56 -6.80 1.83
CA ARG A 30 2.48 -7.93 1.93
C ARG A 30 3.16 -8.01 3.30
N ALA A 31 3.02 -9.17 3.96
CA ALA A 31 3.72 -9.44 5.22
C ALA A 31 5.24 -9.54 5.03
N PHE A 32 5.99 -9.04 6.01
CA PHE A 32 7.44 -9.24 6.04
C PHE A 32 7.75 -10.73 6.25
N LEU A 33 8.63 -11.28 5.39
CA LEU A 33 9.05 -12.68 5.46
C LEU A 33 10.07 -12.95 6.57
N GLU A 34 10.84 -11.93 6.96
CA GLU A 34 11.97 -12.07 7.89
C GLU A 34 12.09 -10.88 8.85
N GLY A 35 12.94 -11.04 9.86
CA GLY A 35 13.28 -9.99 10.84
C GLY A 35 12.25 -9.79 11.96
N LYS A 36 12.43 -8.71 12.74
CA LYS A 36 11.61 -8.41 13.93
C LYS A 36 10.13 -8.16 13.62
N ARG A 37 9.80 -7.78 12.38
CA ARG A 37 8.44 -7.47 11.92
C ARG A 37 7.80 -8.64 11.15
N ARG A 38 8.41 -9.83 11.18
CA ARG A 38 7.95 -11.00 10.43
C ARG A 38 6.47 -11.31 10.69
N ARG A 39 5.78 -11.81 9.67
CA ARG A 39 4.34 -12.19 9.68
C ARG A 39 3.37 -11.03 9.81
N ARG A 40 3.84 -9.79 9.91
CA ARG A 40 2.99 -8.60 9.85
C ARG A 40 3.28 -7.79 8.59
N CYS A 41 2.28 -7.13 8.04
CA CYS A 41 2.44 -6.20 6.94
C CYS A 41 2.58 -4.75 7.45
N PRO A 42 3.06 -3.82 6.61
CA PRO A 42 3.14 -2.40 6.95
C PRO A 42 1.83 -1.82 7.52
N TYR A 43 0.66 -2.12 6.93
CA TYR A 43 -0.61 -1.60 7.44
C TYR A 43 -0.96 -2.09 8.84
N GLN A 44 -0.67 -3.36 9.14
CA GLN A 44 -0.82 -3.90 10.50
C GLN A 44 0.14 -3.22 11.49
N HIS A 45 1.33 -2.85 11.05
CA HIS A 45 2.30 -2.17 11.90
C HIS A 45 1.93 -0.71 12.17
N LEU A 46 1.26 -0.07 11.21
CA LEU A 46 0.67 1.27 11.35
C LEU A 46 -0.65 1.27 12.12
N GLY A 47 -1.16 0.11 12.55
CA GLY A 47 -2.42 0.02 13.28
C GLY A 47 -3.68 0.22 12.44
N ILE A 48 -3.55 0.25 11.10
CA ILE A 48 -4.69 0.36 10.18
C ILE A 48 -5.44 -0.97 10.22
N LYS A 49 -6.72 -0.95 10.59
CA LYS A 49 -7.55 -2.15 10.67
C LYS A 49 -8.24 -2.32 9.32
N LEU A 50 -7.88 -3.33 8.56
CA LEU A 50 -8.60 -3.63 7.32
C LEU A 50 -9.45 -4.88 7.53
N SER A 51 -10.56 -4.97 6.81
CA SER A 51 -11.38 -6.19 6.74
C SER A 51 -10.56 -7.40 6.28
N THR A 52 -9.63 -7.17 5.35
CA THR A 52 -8.60 -8.12 4.94
C THR A 52 -7.29 -7.38 4.62
N TYR A 53 -6.16 -8.05 4.78
CA TYR A 53 -4.85 -7.54 4.34
C TYR A 53 -4.40 -8.19 3.03
N ASP A 54 -5.25 -9.01 2.40
CA ASP A 54 -4.98 -9.52 1.06
C ASP A 54 -5.22 -8.43 0.01
N CYS A 55 -4.21 -8.16 -0.82
CA CYS A 55 -4.27 -7.10 -1.82
C CYS A 55 -5.34 -7.36 -2.88
N TRP A 56 -5.55 -8.63 -3.26
CA TRP A 56 -6.47 -8.98 -4.34
C TRP A 56 -7.92 -8.92 -3.88
N GLU A 57 -8.19 -9.34 -2.64
CA GLU A 57 -9.51 -9.18 -2.03
C GLU A 57 -9.87 -7.69 -1.89
N LEU A 58 -8.95 -6.84 -1.42
CA LEU A 58 -9.18 -5.39 -1.33
C LEU A 58 -9.49 -4.75 -2.68
N LEU A 59 -8.82 -5.18 -3.76
CA LEU A 59 -9.06 -4.66 -5.11
C LEU A 59 -10.44 -5.03 -5.67
N GLN A 60 -11.02 -6.14 -5.21
CA GLN A 60 -12.37 -6.57 -5.62
C GLN A 60 -13.48 -5.91 -4.81
N MET A 61 -13.16 -5.29 -3.68
CA MET A 61 -14.15 -4.58 -2.87
C MET A 61 -14.62 -3.29 -3.53
N ALA A 62 -15.87 -2.92 -3.25
CA ALA A 62 -16.40 -1.62 -3.68
C ALA A 62 -15.62 -0.49 -2.99
N PRO A 63 -15.11 0.50 -3.75
CA PRO A 63 -14.25 1.56 -3.19
C PRO A 63 -14.97 2.39 -2.12
N GLU A 64 -16.29 2.57 -2.23
CA GLU A 64 -17.10 3.29 -1.24
C GLU A 64 -17.10 2.60 0.13
N LYS A 65 -17.15 1.26 0.15
CA LYS A 65 -17.10 0.48 1.39
C LYS A 65 -15.74 0.64 2.07
N LEU A 66 -14.66 0.54 1.30
CA LEU A 66 -13.29 0.75 1.81
C LEU A 66 -13.10 2.18 2.32
N ALA A 67 -13.60 3.18 1.61
CA ALA A 67 -13.57 4.56 2.05
C ALA A 67 -14.30 4.73 3.39
N GLN A 68 -15.49 4.15 3.53
CA GLN A 68 -16.27 4.20 4.77
C GLN A 68 -15.55 3.50 5.94
N GLU A 69 -14.98 2.30 5.70
CA GLU A 69 -14.18 1.56 6.70
C GLU A 69 -12.98 2.38 7.18
N LEU A 70 -12.23 2.98 6.24
CA LEU A 70 -11.05 3.79 6.55
C LEU A 70 -11.39 5.12 7.22
N SER A 71 -12.45 5.80 6.78
CA SER A 71 -12.92 7.05 7.39
C SER A 71 -13.42 6.85 8.82
N SER A 72 -14.05 5.70 9.11
CA SER A 72 -14.54 5.37 10.46
C SER A 72 -13.42 5.13 11.48
N GLN A 73 -12.19 4.90 11.00
CA GLN A 73 -11.10 4.41 11.84
C GLN A 73 -10.27 5.47 12.53
N GLY A 74 -10.62 6.76 12.40
CA GLY A 74 -10.01 7.87 13.16
C GLY A 74 -8.52 7.66 13.40
N LEU A 75 -7.71 7.83 12.35
CA LEU A 75 -6.26 7.56 12.34
C LEU A 75 -5.64 7.94 13.69
N ALA A 76 -5.27 6.95 14.49
CA ALA A 76 -4.57 7.15 15.75
C ALA A 76 -3.17 7.68 15.41
N VAL A 77 -3.04 9.00 15.36
CA VAL A 77 -1.77 9.73 15.23
C VAL A 77 -1.11 9.84 16.60
#